data_AF-A0A9N9N6Z0-F1
#
_entry.id   AF-A0A9N9N6Z0-F1
#
_cell.length_a   1.000
_cell.length_b   1.000
_cell.length_c   1.000
_cell.angle_alpha   90.00
_cell.angle_beta   90.00
_cell.angle_gamma   90.00
#
_symmetry.space_group_name_H-M   'P 1'
#
loop_
_entity.id
_entity.type
_entity.pdbx_description
1 polymer ?
#
loop_
_entity_poly.entity_id
_entity_poly.type
_entity_poly.pdbx_seq_one_letter_code
_entity_poly.pdbx_strand_id
1 'polypeptide(L)'
;MGYRKVARKGYLVHRLVALAFCPKEEEKEYVNHIDSNPTNNNASNLEWCTQKEIMQHAVHLGLGHRCAVKQIFGDGSFREFPSIAEARRVTGINHIWKVCRGLQAQAGGYRWEYVAQ
;
A
#
# COMPACT_ATOMS: atom_id res chain seq x y z
N MET A 1 6.59 31.92 -30.68
CA MET A 1 6.03 31.08 -29.60
C MET A 1 5.37 29.87 -30.24
N GLY A 2 5.93 28.67 -30.06
CA GLY A 2 5.42 27.45 -30.68
C GLY A 2 4.90 26.48 -29.61
N TYR A 3 3.79 25.81 -29.90
CA TYR A 3 3.24 24.76 -29.03
C TYR A 3 3.87 23.42 -29.43
N ARG A 4 4.56 22.76 -28.49
CA ARG A 4 5.09 21.42 -28.68
C ARG A 4 4.01 20.41 -28.32
N LYS A 5 3.57 19.59 -29.28
CA LYS A 5 2.60 18.52 -29.02
C LYS A 5 3.28 17.42 -28.22
N VAL A 6 3.10 17.44 -26.91
CA VAL A 6 3.54 16.36 -26.01
C VAL A 6 2.52 15.23 -26.13
N ALA A 7 2.97 13.96 -26.10
CA ALA A 7 2.09 12.79 -26.13
C ALA A 7 0.96 12.92 -25.09
N ARG A 8 -0.22 12.31 -25.33
CA ARG A 8 -1.35 12.26 -24.38
C ARG A 8 -0.90 11.61 -23.07
N LYS A 9 -0.37 12.40 -22.16
CA LYS A 9 -0.09 11.99 -20.78
C LYS A 9 -1.38 12.24 -20.01
N GLY A 10 -1.96 11.18 -19.45
CA GLY A 10 -3.10 11.33 -18.54
C GLY A 10 -2.64 12.11 -17.31
N TYR A 11 -3.35 13.18 -16.97
CA TYR A 11 -3.14 13.91 -15.72
C TYR A 11 -4.23 13.50 -14.73
N LEU A 12 -3.86 13.34 -13.46
CA LEU A 12 -4.82 13.07 -12.40
C LEU A 12 -5.50 14.38 -12.00
N VAL A 13 -6.85 14.39 -12.00
CA VAL A 13 -7.66 15.59 -11.74
C VAL A 13 -7.31 16.20 -10.37
N HIS A 14 -7.25 15.40 -9.30
CA HIS A 14 -6.89 15.90 -7.97
C HIS A 14 -5.51 16.58 -7.94
N ARG A 15 -4.51 16.10 -8.71
CA ARG A 15 -3.19 16.75 -8.75
C ARG A 15 -3.26 18.10 -9.46
N LEU A 16 -4.05 18.20 -10.53
CA LEU A 16 -4.25 19.48 -11.22
C LEU A 16 -4.96 20.50 -10.32
N VAL A 17 -6.00 20.06 -9.60
CA VAL A 17 -6.71 20.88 -8.62
C VAL A 17 -5.76 21.33 -7.51
N ALA A 18 -5.01 20.40 -6.90
CA ALA A 18 -4.08 20.73 -5.83
C ALA A 18 -2.96 21.68 -6.27
N LEU A 19 -2.43 21.51 -7.49
CA LEU A 19 -1.42 22.42 -8.05
C LEU A 19 -1.95 23.85 -8.26
N ALA A 20 -3.25 24.00 -8.57
CA ALA A 20 -3.84 25.30 -8.85
C ALA A 20 -4.39 25.99 -7.59
N PHE A 21 -4.89 25.22 -6.62
CA PHE A 21 -5.72 25.75 -5.54
C PHE A 21 -5.24 25.40 -4.12
N CYS A 22 -4.32 24.45 -3.96
CA CYS A 22 -3.79 24.08 -2.65
C CYS A 22 -2.37 24.67 -2.49
N PRO A 23 -2.10 25.49 -1.46
CA PRO A 23 -0.76 26.02 -1.21
C PRO A 23 0.20 24.85 -0.97
N LYS A 24 1.23 24.76 -1.81
CA LYS A 24 2.21 23.68 -1.74
C LYS A 24 3.28 23.99 -0.70
N GLU A 25 3.41 23.11 0.28
CA GLU A 25 4.56 23.07 1.18
C GLU A 25 5.74 22.38 0.49
N GLU A 26 6.95 22.91 0.64
CA GLU A 26 8.13 22.50 -0.14
C GLU A 26 8.51 21.03 0.08
N GLU A 27 8.27 20.50 1.29
CA GLU A 27 8.58 19.13 1.69
C GLU A 27 7.52 18.10 1.26
N LYS A 28 6.38 18.55 0.71
CA LYS A 28 5.22 17.71 0.44
C LYS A 28 5.01 17.52 -1.07
N GLU A 29 5.20 16.29 -1.54
CA GLU A 29 5.18 15.96 -2.97
C GLU A 29 3.91 15.23 -3.44
N TYR A 30 3.13 14.72 -2.50
CA TYR A 30 1.94 13.90 -2.76
C TYR A 30 0.68 14.67 -2.41
N VAL A 31 -0.44 14.27 -3.04
CA VAL A 31 -1.76 14.83 -2.78
C VAL A 31 -2.61 13.73 -2.17
N ASN A 32 -3.20 14.00 -1.01
CA ASN A 32 -4.10 13.09 -0.30
C ASN A 32 -5.54 13.62 -0.33
N HIS A 33 -6.52 12.72 -0.34
CA HIS A 33 -7.93 13.03 -0.15
C HIS A 33 -8.25 12.89 1.34
N ILE A 34 -8.64 13.99 1.99
CA ILE A 34 -8.89 14.03 3.44
C ILE A 34 -9.99 13.04 3.83
N ASP A 35 -11.03 12.91 3.01
CA ASP A 35 -12.16 11.99 3.20
C ASP A 35 -11.91 10.57 2.66
N SER A 36 -10.72 10.27 2.14
CA SER A 36 -10.39 9.00 1.47
C SER A 36 -11.26 8.65 0.25
N ASN A 37 -12.00 9.61 -0.31
CA ASN A 37 -12.83 9.42 -1.50
C ASN A 37 -12.13 9.95 -2.76
N PRO A 38 -11.63 9.08 -3.67
CA PRO A 38 -10.89 9.50 -4.85
C PRO A 38 -11.72 10.27 -5.87
N THR A 39 -13.06 10.28 -5.76
CA THR A 39 -13.93 11.05 -6.65
C THR A 39 -14.18 12.48 -6.15
N ASN A 40 -13.93 12.76 -4.87
CA ASN A 40 -14.13 14.08 -4.28
C ASN A 40 -12.89 14.98 -4.48
N ASN A 41 -12.78 15.57 -5.67
CA ASN A 41 -11.63 16.41 -6.05
C ASN A 41 -11.78 17.88 -5.66
N ASN A 42 -12.59 18.23 -4.66
CA ASN A 42 -12.67 19.62 -4.19
C ASN A 42 -11.34 20.04 -3.56
N ALA A 43 -10.84 21.24 -3.86
CA ALA A 43 -9.59 21.75 -3.29
C ALA A 43 -9.58 21.72 -1.75
N SER A 44 -10.73 21.94 -1.11
CA SER A 44 -10.86 21.85 0.36
C SER A 44 -10.77 20.43 0.91
N ASN A 45 -10.91 19.41 0.05
CA ASN A 45 -10.78 17.99 0.38
C ASN A 45 -9.39 17.43 0.03
N LEU A 46 -8.49 18.27 -0.50
CA LEU A 46 -7.16 17.86 -0.92
C LEU A 46 -6.11 18.53 -0.06
N GLU A 47 -5.12 17.75 0.36
CA GLU A 47 -3.96 18.25 1.08
C GLU A 47 -2.66 17.76 0.43
N TRP A 48 -1.64 18.62 0.47
CA TRP A 48 -0.29 18.16 0.21
C TRP A 48 0.18 17.34 1.42
N CYS A 49 0.90 16.25 1.15
CA CYS A 49 1.43 15.35 2.16
C CYS A 49 2.77 14.75 1.71
N THR A 50 3.52 14.30 2.69
CA THR A 50 4.70 13.47 2.52
C THR A 50 4.29 12.00 2.35
N GLN A 51 5.19 11.20 1.80
CA GLN A 51 4.99 9.75 1.72
C GLN A 51 4.76 9.11 3.11
N LYS A 52 5.42 9.64 4.14
CA LYS A 52 5.31 9.17 5.51
C LYS A 52 3.91 9.40 6.08
N GLU A 53 3.36 10.60 5.86
CA GLU A 53 2.00 10.95 6.30
C GLU A 53 0.94 10.08 5.60
N ILE A 54 1.07 9.84 4.29
CA ILE A 54 0.18 8.91 3.56
C ILE A 54 0.22 7.52 4.20
N MET A 55 1.42 6.99 4.46
CA MET A 55 1.58 5.66 5.04
C MET A 55 0.97 5.59 6.45
N GLN A 56 1.18 6.62 7.26
CA GLN A 56 0.61 6.72 8.61
C GLN A 56 -0.93 6.81 8.56
N HIS A 57 -1.48 7.60 7.64
CA HIS A 57 -2.92 7.73 7.44
C HIS A 57 -3.55 6.41 7.01
N ALA A 58 -2.95 5.69 6.06
CA ALA A 58 -3.40 4.36 5.65
C ALA A 58 -3.35 3.33 6.79
N VAL A 59 -2.33 3.39 7.65
CA VAL A 59 -2.24 2.55 8.86
C VAL A 59 -3.34 2.91 9.86
N HIS A 60 -3.57 4.21 10.11
CA HIS A 60 -4.59 4.69 11.04
C HIS A 60 -6.00 4.29 10.60
N LEU A 61 -6.29 4.41 9.30
CA LEU A 61 -7.56 4.00 8.70
C LEU A 61 -7.70 2.48 8.52
N GLY A 62 -6.69 1.69 8.88
CA GLY A 62 -6.73 0.24 8.71
C GLY A 62 -6.73 -0.22 7.24
N LEU A 63 -6.40 0.67 6.30
CA LEU A 63 -6.36 0.39 4.85
C LEU A 63 -5.13 -0.42 4.45
N GLY A 64 -4.23 -0.70 5.39
CA GLY A 64 -3.12 -1.63 5.17
C GLY A 64 -3.62 -3.07 5.03
N HIS A 65 -3.19 -3.76 3.98
CA HIS A 65 -3.45 -5.19 3.79
C HIS A 65 -2.81 -6.01 4.92
N ARG A 66 -3.56 -6.22 6.01
CA ARG A 66 -3.24 -7.22 7.02
C ARG A 66 -3.56 -8.60 6.45
N CYS A 67 -2.68 -9.09 5.59
CA CYS A 67 -2.78 -10.46 5.12
C CYS A 67 -2.27 -11.38 6.23
N ALA A 68 -3.19 -11.87 7.06
CA ALA A 68 -2.91 -12.98 7.94
C ALA A 68 -2.39 -14.16 7.10
N VAL A 69 -1.48 -14.93 7.68
CA VAL A 69 -0.84 -16.06 6.99
C VAL A 69 -0.80 -17.27 7.90
N LYS A 70 -0.94 -18.45 7.30
CA LYS A 70 -0.70 -19.72 7.97
C LYS A 70 0.59 -20.36 7.49
N GLN A 71 1.41 -20.80 8.44
CA GLN A 71 2.55 -21.69 8.23
C GLN A 71 2.04 -23.12 8.30
N ILE A 72 2.25 -23.92 7.27
CA ILE A 72 1.77 -25.30 7.18
C ILE A 72 2.96 -26.25 7.36
N PHE A 73 2.84 -27.15 8.33
CA PHE A 73 3.82 -28.18 8.66
C PHE A 73 3.61 -29.45 7.80
N GLY A 74 4.62 -30.33 7.76
CA GLY A 74 4.59 -31.53 6.93
C GLY A 74 3.52 -32.55 7.32
N ASP A 75 3.06 -32.51 8.57
CA ASP A 75 1.96 -33.32 9.10
C ASP A 75 0.56 -32.72 8.80
N GLY A 76 0.51 -31.58 8.11
CA GLY A 76 -0.73 -30.86 7.80
C GLY A 76 -1.22 -29.95 8.93
N SER A 77 -0.58 -29.98 10.11
CA SER A 77 -0.84 -28.98 11.15
C SER A 77 -0.42 -27.58 10.67
N PHE A 78 -0.97 -26.54 11.28
CA PHE A 78 -0.62 -25.18 10.92
C PHE A 78 -0.57 -24.24 12.12
N ARG A 79 0.15 -23.14 11.93
CA ARG A 79 0.20 -22.00 12.85
C ARG A 79 -0.18 -20.74 12.09
N GLU A 80 -1.13 -19.99 12.63
CA GLU A 80 -1.55 -18.72 12.04
C GLU A 80 -0.81 -17.54 12.65
N PHE A 81 -0.59 -16.53 11.82
CA PHE A 81 -0.04 -15.25 12.21
C PHE A 81 -0.94 -14.13 11.71
N PRO A 82 -1.17 -13.07 12.51
CA PRO A 82 -2.02 -11.95 12.12
C PRO A 82 -1.44 -11.14 10.94
N SER A 83 -0.17 -11.32 10.60
CA SER A 83 0.46 -10.74 9.41
C SER A 83 1.74 -11.48 9.02
N ILE A 84 2.21 -11.27 7.78
CA ILE A 84 3.56 -11.68 7.35
C ILE A 84 4.65 -11.07 8.24
N ALA A 85 4.47 -9.83 8.70
CA ALA A 85 5.44 -9.16 9.56
C ALA A 85 5.60 -9.89 10.89
N GLU A 86 4.48 -10.32 11.48
CA GLU A 86 4.49 -11.10 12.72
C GLU A 86 5.08 -12.50 12.50
N ALA A 87 4.71 -13.17 11.40
CA ALA A 87 5.32 -14.45 11.02
C ALA A 87 6.84 -14.34 10.90
N ARG A 88 7.34 -13.29 10.24
CA ARG A 88 8.78 -13.02 10.11
C ARG A 88 9.43 -12.74 11.47
N ARG A 89 8.79 -11.95 12.34
CA ARG A 89 9.30 -11.64 13.69
C ARG A 89 9.47 -12.89 14.53
N VAL A 90 8.50 -13.80 14.49
CA VAL A 90 8.49 -15.03 15.31
C VAL A 90 9.39 -16.13 14.73
N THR A 91 9.39 -16.29 13.40
CA THR A 91 10.09 -17.43 12.76
C THR A 91 11.46 -17.09 12.18
N GLY A 92 11.77 -15.80 11.98
CA GLY A 92 12.96 -15.35 11.26
C GLY A 92 12.92 -15.60 9.74
N ILE A 93 11.82 -16.16 9.22
CA ILE A 93 11.70 -16.57 7.82
C ILE A 93 11.35 -15.38 6.95
N ASN A 94 12.16 -15.18 5.91
CA ASN A 94 11.97 -14.16 4.89
C ASN A 94 11.24 -14.72 3.66
N HIS A 95 10.75 -13.82 2.80
CA HIS A 95 10.13 -14.17 1.51
C HIS A 95 8.86 -15.05 1.59
N ILE A 96 8.19 -15.09 2.74
CA ILE A 96 6.91 -15.80 2.96
C ILE A 96 5.88 -15.48 1.85
N TRP A 97 5.79 -14.21 1.44
CA TRP A 97 4.88 -13.76 0.39
C TRP A 97 5.10 -14.42 -0.98
N LYS A 98 6.33 -14.85 -1.31
CA LYS A 98 6.60 -15.56 -2.56
C LYS A 98 5.88 -16.90 -2.57
N VAL A 99 5.83 -17.59 -1.43
CA VAL A 99 5.15 -18.86 -1.27
C VAL A 99 3.64 -18.68 -1.34
N CYS A 100 3.10 -17.69 -0.61
CA CYS A 100 1.66 -17.41 -0.63
C CYS A 100 1.14 -17.03 -2.03
N ARG A 101 2.00 -16.51 -2.92
CA ARG A 101 1.68 -16.17 -4.32
C ARG A 101 2.00 -17.30 -5.33
N GLY A 102 2.47 -18.45 -4.87
CA GLY A 102 2.87 -19.56 -5.75
C GLY A 102 4.16 -19.29 -6.55
N LEU A 103 4.94 -18.27 -6.19
CA LEU A 103 6.23 -17.96 -6.83
C LEU A 103 7.38 -18.83 -6.29
N GLN A 104 7.19 -19.49 -5.15
CA GLN A 104 8.15 -20.40 -4.54
C GLN A 104 7.41 -21.52 -3.83
N ALA A 105 7.96 -22.74 -3.85
CA ALA A 105 7.30 -23.89 -3.22
C ALA A 105 7.25 -23.78 -1.69
N GLN A 106 8.32 -23.28 -1.07
CA GLN A 106 8.50 -23.24 0.40
C GLN A 106 9.40 -22.07 0.83
N ALA A 107 9.23 -21.57 2.05
CA ALA A 107 10.11 -20.59 2.67
C ALA A 107 10.46 -21.06 4.09
N GLY A 108 11.77 -21.10 4.41
CA GLY A 108 12.26 -21.67 5.66
C GLY A 108 11.92 -23.15 5.85
N GLY A 109 11.67 -23.89 4.77
CA GLY A 109 11.24 -25.30 4.80
C GLY A 109 9.73 -25.52 4.95
N TYR A 110 8.93 -24.45 5.05
CA TYR A 110 7.48 -24.54 5.26
C TYR A 110 6.68 -24.05 4.06
N ARG A 111 5.47 -24.59 3.91
CA ARG A 111 4.45 -24.01 3.03
C ARG A 111 3.76 -22.86 3.76
N TRP A 112 3.30 -21.88 2.99
CA TRP A 112 2.64 -20.68 3.51
C TRP A 112 1.46 -20.31 2.64
N GLU A 113 0.36 -19.92 3.26
CA GLU A 113 -0.87 -19.49 2.56
C GLU A 113 -1.43 -18.24 3.23
N TYR A 114 -2.08 -17.38 2.44
CA TYR A 114 -2.87 -16.28 2.97
C TYR A 114 -4.15 -16.83 3.60
N VAL A 115 -4.50 -16.29 4.77
CA VAL A 115 -5.83 -16.49 5.35
C VAL A 115 -6.77 -15.50 4.67
N ALA A 116 -7.85 -15.99 4.07
CA ALA A 116 -8.87 -15.12 3.50
C ALA A 116 -9.52 -14.30 4.62
N GLN A 117 -9.67 -12.99 4.42
CA GLN A 117 -10.46 -12.14 5.32
C GLN A 117 -11.95 -12.32 5.03
#